data_AF-A0A7R9NIV3-F1
#
_entry.id   AF-A0A7R9NIV3-F1
#
_cell.length_a   1.000
_cell.length_b   1.000
_cell.length_c   1.000
_cell.angle_alpha   90.00
_cell.angle_beta   90.00
_cell.angle_gamma   90.00
#
_symmetry.space_group_name_H-M   'P 1'
#
loop_
_entity.id
_entity.type
_entity.pdbx_description
1 polymer ?
#
loop_
_entity_poly.entity_id
_entity_poly.type
_entity_poly.pdbx_seq_one_letter_code
_entity_poly.pdbx_strand_id
1 'polypeptide(L)'
;FGLILGDWNLSFFSASLRAFTFLLMYLMYYLDDSGSRVYTLKKNDPNGLPTFSAHPARFSPEDKYSRQRLTIKKRFGLLITMKPSPVY
;
A
#
# COMPACT_ATOMS: atom_id res chain seq x y z
N PHE A 1 33.60 -29.07 40.30
CA PHE A 1 32.24 -29.60 40.51
C PHE A 1 31.28 -28.67 39.81
N GLY A 2 30.87 -29.04 38.59
CA GLY A 2 29.95 -28.25 37.79
C GLY A 2 28.55 -28.30 38.39
N LEU A 3 27.96 -27.14 38.64
CA LEU A 3 26.55 -27.03 38.98
C LEU A 3 25.76 -26.75 37.70
N ILE A 4 25.08 -27.80 37.26
CA ILE A 4 24.04 -27.80 36.24
C ILE A 4 22.89 -26.93 36.78
N LEU A 5 22.69 -25.75 36.19
CA LEU A 5 21.45 -25.00 36.35
C LEU A 5 20.63 -25.19 35.08
N GLY A 6 19.51 -25.88 35.25
CA GLY A 6 18.68 -26.43 34.20
C GLY A 6 18.11 -25.39 33.23
N ASP A 7 17.97 -25.85 32.00
CA ASP A 7 17.27 -25.21 30.91
C ASP A 7 15.81 -24.95 31.30
N TRP A 8 15.52 -23.71 31.71
CA TRP A 8 14.14 -23.24 31.83
C TRP A 8 13.59 -23.03 30.43
N ASN A 9 12.82 -24.02 29.98
CA ASN A 9 11.91 -23.97 28.84
C ASN A 9 11.19 -22.62 28.76
N LEU A 10 11.66 -21.74 27.88
CA LEU A 10 10.94 -20.52 27.50
C LEU A 10 9.95 -20.83 26.37
N SER A 11 9.12 -21.85 26.57
CA SER A 11 8.10 -22.29 25.61
C SER A 11 6.70 -22.15 26.19
N PHE A 12 6.45 -21.12 27.01
CA PHE A 12 5.13 -20.82 27.54
C PHE A 12 5.01 -19.34 27.81
N PHE A 13 4.73 -18.53 26.79
CA PHE A 13 3.82 -17.38 26.88
C PHE A 13 3.72 -16.72 25.50
N SER A 14 2.50 -16.33 25.14
CA SER A 14 2.13 -15.59 23.92
C SER A 14 1.94 -16.42 22.63
N ALA A 15 0.87 -17.21 22.63
CA ALA A 15 0.11 -17.47 21.41
C ALA A 15 -1.31 -16.88 21.55
N SER A 16 -1.39 -15.58 21.86
CA SER A 16 -2.63 -14.81 21.76
C SER A 16 -2.31 -13.45 21.14
N LEU A 17 -2.06 -13.44 19.83
CA LEU A 17 -2.23 -12.30 18.92
C LEU A 17 -1.93 -12.75 17.47
N ARG A 18 -2.70 -13.69 16.93
CA ARG A 18 -2.72 -13.94 15.47
C ARG A 18 -4.11 -13.61 14.92
N ALA A 19 -4.53 -12.38 15.16
CA ALA A 19 -5.76 -11.84 14.61
C ALA A 19 -5.51 -10.39 14.16
N PHE A 20 -4.62 -10.17 13.19
CA PHE A 20 -4.62 -8.91 12.39
C PHE A 20 -3.70 -8.94 11.13
N THR A 21 -3.47 -10.07 10.47
CA THR A 21 -2.56 -10.15 9.30
C THR A 21 -3.24 -10.14 7.93
N PHE A 22 -4.55 -9.88 7.84
CA PHE A 22 -5.30 -9.93 6.57
C PHE A 22 -5.38 -8.60 5.78
N LEU A 23 -4.73 -7.52 6.22
CA LEU A 23 -4.89 -6.17 5.63
C LEU A 23 -3.60 -5.52 5.12
N LEU A 24 -2.48 -6.23 5.05
CA LEU A 24 -1.24 -5.67 4.51
C LEU A 24 -1.08 -6.04 3.04
N MET A 25 -1.37 -5.06 2.18
CA MET A 25 -1.19 -5.14 0.74
C MET A 25 0.28 -4.89 0.39
N TYR A 26 1.03 -5.98 0.20
CA TYR A 26 2.47 -5.95 -0.08
C TYR A 26 2.82 -5.72 -1.55
N LEU A 27 1.87 -5.92 -2.47
CA LEU A 27 2.15 -5.84 -3.89
C LEU A 27 2.38 -4.38 -4.30
N MET A 28 3.56 -4.12 -4.85
CA MET A 28 3.98 -2.83 -5.36
C MET A 28 4.11 -2.90 -6.89
N TYR A 29 4.20 -1.74 -7.54
CA TYR A 29 4.53 -1.62 -8.95
C TYR A 29 5.32 -0.35 -9.26
N TYR A 30 6.01 -0.37 -10.40
CA TYR A 30 6.54 0.82 -11.07
C TYR A 30 6.09 0.82 -12.53
N LEU A 31 6.28 1.94 -13.22
CA LEU A 31 5.97 2.07 -14.65
C LEU A 31 7.27 1.90 -15.44
N ASP A 32 7.24 1.04 -16.46
CA ASP A 32 8.32 0.94 -17.42
C ASP A 32 8.28 2.09 -18.45
N ASP A 33 9.25 2.11 -19.36
CA ASP A 33 9.34 3.13 -20.42
C ASP A 33 8.13 3.11 -21.38
N SER A 34 7.39 1.99 -21.43
CA SER A 34 6.16 1.84 -22.22
C SER A 34 4.91 2.34 -21.47
N GLY A 35 5.03 2.67 -20.19
CA GLY A 35 3.92 3.00 -19.29
C GLY A 35 3.14 1.79 -18.76
N SER A 36 3.66 0.58 -18.95
CA SER A 36 3.11 -0.66 -18.40
C SER A 36 3.52 -0.86 -16.96
N ARG A 37 2.65 -1.52 -16.17
CA ARG A 37 2.93 -1.79 -14.75
C ARG A 37 3.80 -3.03 -14.60
N VAL A 38 4.97 -2.87 -13.99
CA VAL A 38 5.81 -4.01 -13.58
C VAL A 38 5.65 -4.22 -12.08
N TYR A 39 5.22 -5.42 -11.70
CA TYR A 39 4.91 -5.75 -10.31
C TYR A 39 6.14 -6.23 -9.54
N THR A 40 6.21 -5.86 -8.26
CA THR A 40 7.32 -6.21 -7.38
C THR A 40 6.90 -6.19 -5.91
N LEU A 41 7.68 -6.85 -5.05
CA LEU A 41 7.55 -6.77 -3.59
C LEU A 41 8.55 -5.79 -2.98
N LYS A 42 9.53 -5.32 -3.78
CA LYS A 42 10.53 -4.34 -3.34
C LYS A 42 9.90 -2.96 -3.21
N LYS A 43 10.43 -2.14 -2.30
CA LYS A 43 10.00 -0.73 -2.10
C LYS A 43 10.62 0.25 -3.08
N ASN A 44 11.66 -0.18 -3.78
CA ASN A 44 12.41 0.61 -4.74
C ASN A 44 12.46 -0.13 -6.08
N ASP A 45 12.31 0.64 -7.15
CA ASP A 45 12.54 0.25 -8.54
C ASP A 45 14.05 -0.02 -8.77
N PRO A 46 14.45 -0.81 -9.79
CA PRO A 46 15.81 -0.86 -10.34
C PRO A 46 16.57 0.48 -10.40
N ASN A 47 15.88 1.60 -10.68
CA ASN A 47 16.47 2.93 -10.73
C ASN A 47 16.59 3.63 -9.36
N GLY A 48 16.20 2.96 -8.27
CA GLY A 48 16.20 3.49 -6.91
C GLY A 48 14.96 4.32 -6.54
N LEU A 49 14.05 4.58 -7.49
CA LEU A 49 12.81 5.33 -7.25
C LEU A 49 11.81 4.54 -6.39
N PRO A 50 10.98 5.21 -5.58
CA PRO A 50 9.99 4.52 -4.75
C PRO A 50 8.88 3.89 -5.59
N THR A 51 8.50 2.66 -5.26
CA THR A 51 7.41 1.93 -5.91
C THR A 51 6.04 2.32 -5.33
N PHE A 52 4.98 2.18 -6.13
CA PHE A 52 3.60 2.48 -5.71
C PHE A 52 2.83 1.24 -5.30
N SER A 53 1.81 1.39 -4.45
CA SER A 53 0.89 0.29 -4.12
C SER A 53 0.09 -0.12 -5.35
N ALA A 54 0.10 -1.42 -5.68
CA ALA A 54 -0.68 -1.99 -6.78
C ALA A 54 -2.18 -1.93 -6.54
N HIS A 55 -2.59 -1.68 -5.30
CA HIS A 55 -3.96 -1.79 -4.88
C HIS A 55 -4.63 -0.41 -4.76
N PRO A 56 -5.92 -0.29 -5.11
CA PRO A 56 -6.62 0.98 -5.04
C PRO A 56 -6.80 1.47 -3.61
N ALA A 57 -6.92 2.79 -3.45
CA ALA A 57 -7.28 3.39 -2.17
C ALA A 57 -8.66 2.87 -1.71
N ARG A 58 -8.81 2.59 -0.41
CA ARG A 58 -10.06 2.09 0.16
C ARG A 58 -11.18 3.09 -0.07
N PHE A 59 -12.30 2.62 -0.61
CA PHE A 59 -13.52 3.41 -0.70
C PHE A 59 -14.20 3.49 0.68
N SER A 60 -14.61 4.70 1.05
CA SER A 60 -15.47 4.96 2.21
C SER A 60 -16.69 5.73 1.72
N PRO A 61 -17.91 5.33 2.09
CA PRO A 61 -19.11 6.13 1.81
C PRO A 61 -19.01 7.52 2.44
N GLU A 62 -18.57 7.58 3.70
CA GLU A 62 -18.29 8.83 4.39
C GLU A 62 -16.84 9.26 4.12
N ASP A 63 -16.66 10.13 3.13
CA ASP A 63 -15.37 10.71 2.77
C ASP A 63 -15.30 12.19 3.17
N LYS A 64 -14.82 12.41 4.41
CA LYS A 64 -14.64 13.75 5.02
C LYS A 64 -13.81 14.71 4.16
N TYR A 65 -12.90 14.19 3.33
CA TYR A 65 -11.98 15.00 2.53
C TYR A 65 -12.35 15.06 1.04
N SER A 66 -13.58 14.67 0.70
CA SER A 66 -14.11 14.67 -0.67
C SER A 66 -14.05 16.06 -1.33
N ARG A 67 -14.41 17.13 -0.60
CA ARG A 67 -14.34 18.52 -1.09
C ARG A 67 -12.92 18.91 -1.48
N GLN A 68 -11.94 18.59 -0.64
CA GLN A 68 -10.52 18.90 -0.84
C GLN A 68 -9.99 18.17 -2.06
N ARG A 69 -10.34 16.88 -2.22
CA ARG A 69 -9.97 16.09 -3.40
C ARG A 69 -10.52 16.72 -4.69
N LEU A 70 -11.77 17.18 -4.69
CA LEU A 70 -12.37 17.83 -5.85
C LEU A 70 -11.71 19.19 -6.17
N THR A 71 -11.44 20.01 -5.16
CA THR A 71 -10.74 21.29 -5.34
C THR A 71 -9.35 21.10 -5.95
N ILE A 72 -8.58 20.12 -5.46
CA ILE A 72 -7.26 19.78 -6.04
C ILE A 72 -7.41 19.37 -7.51
N LYS A 73 -8.33 18.45 -7.81
CA LYS A 73 -8.59 18.02 -9.20
C LYS A 73 -8.97 19.19 -10.11
N LYS A 74 -9.78 20.14 -9.61
CA LYS A 74 -10.18 21.35 -10.36
C LYS A 74 -8.98 22.24 -10.68
N ARG A 75 -8.11 22.51 -9.70
CA ARG A 75 -6.92 23.38 -9.87
C ARG A 75 -5.96 22.85 -10.95
N PHE A 76 -5.81 21.53 -11.04
CA PHE A 76 -4.93 20.88 -12.03
C PHE A 76 -5.65 20.48 -13.33
N GLY A 77 -6.91 20.90 -13.54
CA GLY A 77 -7.65 20.54 -14.75
C GLY A 77 -7.91 19.05 -14.93
N LEU A 78 -7.89 18.26 -13.85
CA LEU A 78 -8.02 16.80 -13.87
C LEU A 78 -9.48 16.32 -13.78
N LEU A 79 -10.45 17.25 -13.66
CA LEU A 79 -11.86 16.89 -13.65
C LEU A 79 -12.30 16.43 -15.05
N ILE A 80 -13.05 15.33 -15.09
CA ILE A 80 -13.61 14.79 -16.35
C ILE A 80 -14.51 15.84 -17.03
N THR A 81 -15.26 16.62 -16.25
CA THR A 81 -16.11 17.71 -16.75
C THR A 81 -15.36 18.87 -17.40
N MET A 82 -14.05 18.96 -17.21
CA MET A 82 -13.20 19.97 -17.85
C MET A 82 -12.55 19.44 -19.14
N LYS A 83 -12.63 18.13 -19.41
CA LYS A 83 -12.09 17.53 -20.62
C LYS A 83 -13.11 17.63 -21.75
N PRO A 84 -12.67 17.70 -23.02
CA PRO A 84 -13.60 17.63 -24.16
C PRO A 84 -14.42 16.34 -24.10
N SER A 85 -15.63 16.38 -24.67
CA SER A 85 -16.46 15.18 -24.77
C SER A 85 -15.68 14.06 -25.44
N PRO A 86 -15.70 12.83 -24.89
CA PRO A 86 -15.14 11.69 -25.59
C PRO A 86 -15.83 11.53 -26.95
N VAL A 87 -15.01 11.33 -27.99
CA VAL A 87 -15.47 10.90 -29.31
C VAL A 87 -15.47 9.38 -29.29
N TYR A 88 -16.63 8.77 -29.55
CA TYR A 88 -16.83 7.32 -29.56
C TYR A 88 -16.82 6.79 -30.99
#